data_AF-A0A4Y2CI34-F1
#
_entry.id   AF-A0A4Y2CI34-F1
#
_cell.length_a   1.000
_cell.length_b   1.000
_cell.length_c   1.000
_cell.angle_alpha   90.00
_cell.angle_beta   90.00
_cell.angle_gamma   90.00
#
_symmetry.space_group_name_H-M   'P 1'
#
loop_
_entity.id
_entity.type
_entity.pdbx_description
1 polymer ?
#
loop_
_entity_poly.entity_id
_entity_poly.type
_entity_poly.pdbx_seq_one_letter_code
_entity_poly.pdbx_strand_id
1 'polypeptide(L)'
;MSSLRPIPMSQHCRRQVFVHKELNNCSHVLLRQDRLTKSLVPPYSGPHLVVSKASKHFTIQVGSRQQTVSIDSLHFSLQRSSLFE
;
A
#
# COMPACT_ATOMS: atom_id res chain seq x y z
N MET A 1 35.00 -27.08 -29.55
CA MET A 1 34.53 -26.38 -28.34
C MET A 1 33.04 -26.16 -28.45
N SER A 2 32.26 -26.75 -27.55
CA SER A 2 30.78 -26.74 -27.61
C SER A 2 30.23 -25.41 -27.10
N SER A 3 29.42 -24.73 -27.92
CA SER A 3 28.79 -23.45 -27.56
C SER A 3 27.64 -23.70 -26.57
N LEU A 4 27.85 -23.35 -25.30
CA LEU A 4 26.81 -23.38 -24.26
C LEU A 4 25.90 -22.16 -24.46
N ARG A 5 24.62 -22.40 -24.74
CA ARG A 5 23.61 -21.34 -24.83
C ARG A 5 23.08 -21.01 -23.44
N PRO A 6 23.07 -19.73 -23.02
CA PRO A 6 22.52 -19.36 -21.73
C PRO A 6 21.02 -19.65 -21.70
N ILE A 7 20.59 -20.38 -20.68
CA ILE A 7 19.18 -20.66 -20.39
C ILE A 7 18.60 -19.38 -19.76
N PRO A 8 17.44 -18.87 -20.22
CA PRO A 8 16.82 -17.72 -19.60
C PRO A 8 16.54 -18.02 -18.12
N MET A 9 17.22 -17.29 -17.24
CA MET A 9 17.05 -17.39 -15.80
C MET A 9 15.61 -17.03 -15.42
N SER A 10 15.06 -17.71 -14.41
CA SER A 10 13.73 -17.43 -13.86
C SER A 10 13.57 -15.92 -13.62
N GLN A 11 12.40 -15.37 -13.94
CA GLN A 11 12.13 -13.93 -13.94
C GLN A 11 12.07 -13.35 -12.52
N HIS A 12 13.18 -13.41 -11.78
CA HIS A 12 13.34 -12.85 -10.44
C HIS A 12 13.20 -11.32 -10.42
N CYS A 13 13.25 -10.66 -11.58
CA CYS A 13 13.12 -9.20 -11.72
C CYS A 13 11.70 -8.70 -12.01
N ARG A 14 10.71 -9.58 -12.24
CA ARG A 14 9.31 -9.14 -12.34
C ARG A 14 8.65 -9.18 -10.97
N ARG A 15 8.87 -8.13 -10.17
CA ARG A 15 8.05 -7.86 -8.99
C ARG A 15 6.61 -7.59 -9.44
N GLN A 16 5.79 -8.64 -9.54
CA GLN A 16 4.34 -8.45 -9.57
C GLN A 16 3.93 -7.91 -8.21
N VAL A 17 3.54 -6.64 -8.19
CA VAL A 17 2.97 -6.01 -7.00
C VAL A 17 1.62 -6.68 -6.78
N PHE A 18 1.51 -7.52 -5.76
CA PHE A 18 0.25 -8.11 -5.36
C PHE A 18 -0.62 -7.02 -4.74
N VAL A 19 -1.60 -6.53 -5.50
CA VAL A 19 -2.56 -5.53 -5.02
C VAL A 19 -3.80 -6.26 -4.53
N HIS A 20 -4.12 -6.11 -3.26
CA HIS A 20 -5.33 -6.68 -2.69
C HIS A 20 -6.56 -6.04 -3.32
N LYS A 21 -7.53 -6.85 -3.79
CA LYS A 21 -8.74 -6.34 -4.48
C LYS A 21 -9.55 -5.37 -3.61
N GLU A 22 -9.60 -5.63 -2.30
CA GLU A 22 -10.29 -4.76 -1.34
C GLU A 22 -9.61 -3.38 -1.24
N LEU A 23 -8.33 -3.25 -1.61
CA LEU A 23 -7.64 -1.95 -1.65
C LEU A 23 -8.31 -0.99 -2.66
N ASN A 24 -8.97 -1.56 -3.67
CA ASN A 24 -9.73 -0.79 -4.64
C ASN A 24 -11.11 -0.38 -4.12
N ASN A 25 -11.64 -1.02 -3.07
CA ASN A 25 -12.97 -0.69 -2.51
C ASN A 25 -12.91 0.09 -1.19
N CYS A 26 -11.72 0.42 -0.68
CA CYS A 26 -11.60 1.18 0.57
C CYS A 26 -11.94 2.65 0.37
N SER A 27 -12.75 3.19 1.28
CA SER A 27 -12.84 4.64 1.49
C SER A 27 -11.70 5.17 2.36
N HIS A 28 -11.14 4.33 3.24
CA HIS A 28 -10.14 4.73 4.22
C HIS A 28 -8.94 3.79 4.20
N VAL A 29 -7.74 4.34 4.36
CA VAL A 29 -6.48 3.59 4.43
C VAL A 29 -5.64 4.08 5.59
N LEU A 30 -4.87 3.17 6.19
CA LEU A 30 -3.90 3.50 7.23
C LEU A 30 -2.55 3.73 6.57
N LEU A 31 -1.92 4.87 6.86
CA LEU A 31 -0.62 5.21 6.31
C LEU A 31 0.48 4.73 7.26
N ARG A 32 1.42 3.92 6.77
CA ARG A 32 2.62 3.59 7.54
C ARG A 32 3.54 4.80 7.62
N GLN A 33 3.91 5.18 8.84
CA GLN A 33 4.86 6.26 9.08
C GLN A 33 6.25 5.68 9.27
N ASP A 34 7.10 5.74 8.24
CA ASP A 34 8.49 5.21 8.25
C ASP A 34 9.47 6.06 9.08
N ARG A 35 8.96 6.97 9.93
CA ARG A 35 9.85 7.69 10.84
C ARG A 35 10.25 6.76 11.98
N LEU A 36 11.50 6.87 12.42
CA LEU A 36 11.96 6.33 13.70
C LEU A 36 11.16 7.01 14.82
N THR A 37 9.98 6.48 15.10
CA THR A 37 9.10 7.03 16.11
C THR A 37 9.61 6.61 17.49
N LYS A 38 9.53 7.55 18.45
CA LYS A 38 9.75 7.26 19.86
C LYS A 38 8.88 6.07 20.28
N SER A 39 9.34 5.27 21.24
CA SER A 39 8.86 3.91 21.62
C SER A 39 7.34 3.71 21.84
N LEU A 40 6.52 4.76 21.80
CA LEU A 40 5.10 4.73 22.13
C LEU A 40 4.17 5.27 21.02
N VAL A 41 4.70 5.64 19.84
CA VAL A 41 3.84 6.11 18.74
C VAL A 41 3.45 4.94 17.85
N PRO A 42 2.17 4.79 17.47
CA PRO A 42 1.75 3.76 16.54
C PRO A 42 2.44 3.95 15.18
N PRO A 43 2.93 2.86 14.56
CA PRO A 43 3.64 2.92 13.27
C PRO A 43 2.72 3.25 12.08
N TYR A 44 1.41 3.22 12.31
CA TYR A 44 0.39 3.61 11.33
C TYR A 44 -0.33 4.86 11.81
N SER A 45 -0.41 5.85 10.94
CA SER A 45 -1.30 6.99 11.08
C SER A 45 -2.72 6.58 10.69
N GLY A 46 -3.71 7.22 11.32
CA GLY A 46 -5.12 6.85 11.32
C GLY A 46 -5.78 6.71 9.94
N PRO A 47 -7.09 6.41 9.89
CA PRO A 47 -7.80 6.21 8.64
C PRO A 47 -7.81 7.51 7.83
N HIS A 48 -7.05 7.54 6.74
CA HIS A 48 -6.99 8.64 5.80
C HIS A 48 -7.97 8.39 4.65
N LEU A 49 -8.73 9.42 4.30
CA LEU A 49 -9.68 9.37 3.20
C LEU A 49 -8.92 9.26 1.88
N VAL A 50 -9.34 8.33 1.03
CA VAL A 50 -8.75 8.13 -0.30
C VAL A 50 -9.44 9.08 -1.29
N VAL A 51 -8.68 10.04 -1.82
CA VAL A 51 -9.16 11.02 -2.81
C VAL A 51 -9.06 10.46 -4.23
N SER A 52 -7.96 9.77 -4.53
CA SER A 52 -7.72 9.17 -5.84
C SER A 52 -6.95 7.86 -5.71
N LYS A 53 -7.20 6.94 -6.64
CA LYS A 53 -6.59 5.61 -6.69
C LYS A 53 -5.95 5.38 -8.05
N ALA A 54 -4.68 5.01 -8.03
CA ALA A 54 -3.96 4.51 -9.19
C ALA A 54 -3.40 3.11 -8.89
N SER A 55 -3.01 2.38 -9.93
CA SER A 55 -2.60 0.97 -9.84
C SER A 55 -1.38 0.72 -8.95
N LYS A 56 -0.58 1.76 -8.66
CA LYS A 56 0.63 1.69 -7.82
C LYS A 56 0.67 2.74 -6.71
N HIS A 57 -0.17 3.77 -6.81
CA HIS A 57 -0.14 4.95 -5.95
C HIS A 57 -1.55 5.36 -5.58
N PHE A 58 -1.72 5.89 -4.38
CA PHE A 58 -2.97 6.35 -3.82
C PHE A 58 -2.78 7.79 -3.36
N THR A 59 -3.73 8.65 -3.66
CA THR A 59 -3.76 10.01 -3.12
C THR A 59 -4.71 10.01 -1.93
N ILE A 60 -4.16 10.25 -0.75
CA ILE A 60 -4.88 10.26 0.52
C ILE A 60 -4.93 11.67 1.08
N GLN A 61 -5.98 11.97 1.84
CA GLN A 61 -6.12 13.23 2.56
C GLN A 61 -5.59 13.08 3.98
N VAL A 62 -4.51 13.80 4.28
CA VAL A 62 -3.89 13.88 5.60
C VAL A 62 -4.14 15.28 6.15
N GLY A 63 -5.19 15.42 6.95
CA GLY A 63 -5.66 16.73 7.44
C GLY A 63 -6.11 17.61 6.27
N SER A 64 -5.49 18.79 6.11
CA SER A 64 -5.79 19.72 5.01
C SER A 64 -4.97 19.48 3.74
N ARG A 65 -4.04 18.52 3.75
CA ARG A 65 -3.13 18.26 2.64
C ARG A 65 -3.46 16.94 1.95
N GLN A 66 -3.24 16.88 0.64
CA GLN A 66 -3.27 15.64 -0.13
C GLN A 66 -1.85 15.09 -0.25
N GLN A 67 -1.69 13.79 -0.04
CA GLN A 67 -0.41 13.10 -0.14
C GLN A 67 -0.54 11.89 -1.05
N THR A 68 0.38 11.75 -2.00
CA THR A 68 0.49 10.58 -2.85
C THR A 68 1.42 9.57 -2.20
N VAL A 69 0.93 8.36 -1.98
CA VAL A 69 1.63 7.27 -1.29
C VAL A 69 1.55 6.00 -2.11
N SER A 70 2.59 5.18 -2.04
CA SER A 70 2.63 3.90 -2.76
C SER A 70 1.82 2.84 -2.02
N ILE A 71 1.30 1.86 -2.75
CA ILE A 71 0.55 0.73 -2.18
C ILE A 71 1.34 0.00 -1.07
N ASP A 72 2.65 -0.09 -1.22
CA ASP A 72 3.55 -0.73 -0.25
C ASP A 72 3.52 -0.09 1.14
N SER A 73 3.24 1.22 1.21
CA SER A 73 3.22 1.99 2.45
C SER A 73 1.81 2.10 3.07
N LEU A 74 0.82 1.44 2.46
CA LEU A 74 -0.58 1.50 2.86
C LEU A 74 -1.04 0.19 3.46
N HIS A 75 -1.87 0.30 4.48
CA HIS A 75 -2.65 -0.81 4.99
C HIS A 75 -4.14 -0.52 4.79
N PHE A 76 -4.89 -1.52 4.32
CA PHE A 76 -6.34 -1.40 4.20
C PHE A 76 -6.96 -1.17 5.59
N SER A 77 -7.84 -0.19 5.70
CA SER A 77 -8.74 -0.05 6.85
C SER A 77 -10.10 -0.63 6.47
N LEU A 78 -10.37 -1.85 6.94
CA LEU A 78 -11.74 -2.35 6.97
C LEU A 78 -12.43 -1.66 8.16
N GLN A 79 -13.09 -0.53 7.92
CA GLN A 79 -14.11 -0.11 8.88
C GLN A 79 -15.21 -1.16 8.78
N ARG A 80 -15.31 -2.01 9.82
CA ARG A 80 -16.42 -2.92 10.00
C ARG A 80 -17.64 -2.07 10.35
N SER A 81 -18.18 -1.38 9.36
CA SER A 81 -19.44 -0.66 9.47
C SER A 81 -20.54 -1.70 9.68
N SER A 82 -21.37 -1.47 10.69
CA SER A 82 -22.60 -2.19 11.05
C SER A 82 -22.47 -3.67 11.45
N LEU A 83 -22.10 -3.92 12.72
CA LEU A 83 -22.70 -5.00 13.52
C LEU A 83 -22.84 -4.50 14.97
N PHE A 84 -23.69 -3.50 15.16
CA PHE A 84 -24.37 -3.25 16.43
C PHE A 84 -25.63 -2.45 16.12
N GLU A 85 -26.64 -3.16 15.61
CA GLU A 85 -28.03 -2.88 15.94
C GLU A 85 -28.60 -4.18 16.52
#